data_AF-A0A936WFB7-F1
#
_entry.id   AF-A0A936WFB7-F1
#
_cell.length_a   1.000
_cell.length_b   1.000
_cell.length_c   1.000
_cell.angle_alpha   90.00
_cell.angle_beta   90.00
_cell.angle_gamma   90.00
#
_symmetry.space_group_name_H-M   'P 1'
#
loop_
_entity.id
_entity.type
_entity.pdbx_description
1 polymer ?
#
loop_
_entity_poly.entity_id
_entity_poly.type
_entity_poly.pdbx_seq_one_letter_code
_entity_poly.pdbx_strand_id
1 'polypeptide(L)' 'MCLAIPARIEQLIAEDSAIINLGGMRKEVSLALVENIAVGYYVIVHARYAL' A
#
# COMPACT_ATOMS: atom_id res chain seq x y z
N MET A 1 16.43 -5.14 -10.01
CA MET A 1 16.31 -5.19 -8.54
C MET A 1 15.19 -4.25 -8.14
N CYS A 2 14.12 -4.73 -7.49
CA CYS A 2 13.02 -3.86 -7.05
C CYS A 2 13.25 -3.44 -5.60
N LEU A 3 13.03 -2.16 -5.28
CA LEU A 3 13.01 -1.66 -3.90
C LEU A 3 11.65 -1.96 -3.28
N ALA A 4 11.64 -2.79 -2.24
CA ALA A 4 10.49 -2.98 -1.37
C ALA A 4 10.40 -1.80 -0.40
N ILE A 5 9.33 -1.01 -0.49
CA ILE A 5 9.15 0.18 0.37
C ILE A 5 7.98 -0.09 1.33
N PRO A 6 8.17 0.05 2.65
CA PRO A 6 7.08 -0.04 3.61
C PRO A 6 6.16 1.18 3.49
N ALA A 7 4.86 0.93 3.45
CA ALA A 7 3.84 1.97 3.43
C ALA A 7 2.77 1.67 4.48
N ARG A 8 2.28 2.72 5.15
CA ARG A 8 1.25 2.59 6.18
C ARG A 8 -0.13 2.73 5.55
N ILE A 9 -1.08 1.89 5.92
CA ILE A 9 -2.47 2.02 5.49
C ILE A 9 -3.14 3.13 6.31
N GLU A 10 -3.60 4.17 5.62
CA GLU A 10 -4.33 5.29 6.21
C GLU A 10 -5.85 5.11 6.09
N GLN A 11 -6.34 4.45 5.02
CA GLN A 11 -7.76 4.27 4.78
C GLN A 11 -8.05 3.02 3.93
N LEU A 12 -9.12 2.29 4.26
CA LEU A 12 -9.71 1.25 3.41
C LEU A 12 -10.88 1.88 2.64
N ILE A 13 -10.95 1.70 1.32
CA ILE A 13 -11.92 2.43 0.46
C ILE A 13 -12.86 1.51 -0.33
N ALA A 14 -12.38 0.37 -0.82
CA ALA A 14 -13.17 -0.63 -1.53
C ALA A 14 -12.69 -2.03 -1.11
N GLU A 15 -13.40 -3.08 -1.55
CA GLU A 15 -13.14 -4.48 -1.15
C GLU A 15 -11.66 -4.86 -1.23
N ASP A 16 -10.97 -4.41 -2.29
CA ASP A 16 -9.54 -4.70 -2.50
C ASP A 16 -8.70 -3.44 -2.77
N SER A 17 -9.08 -2.28 -2.21
CA SER A 17 -8.30 -1.03 -2.37
C SER A 17 -8.14 -0.26 -1.07
N ALA A 18 -6.96 0.34 -0.92
CA ALA A 18 -6.62 1.18 0.23
C ALA A 18 -5.79 2.40 -0.17
N ILE A 19 -5.94 3.47 0.62
CA ILE A 19 -5.02 4.60 0.60
C ILE A 19 -3.88 4.31 1.58
N ILE A 20 -2.66 4.29 1.05
CA ILE A 20 -1.43 4.15 1.81
C ILE A 20 -0.65 5.45 1.85
N ASN A 21 0.16 5.61 2.89
CA ASN A 21 1.18 6.64 3.02
C ASN A 21 2.56 6.03 2.85
N LEU A 22 3.25 6.47 1.80
CA LEU A 22 4.60 6.07 1.44
C LEU A 22 5.51 7.31 1.58
N GLY A 23 6.20 7.41 2.71
CA GLY A 23 7.16 8.50 2.94
C GLY A 23 6.56 9.91 2.88
N GLY A 24 5.28 10.08 3.24
CA GLY A 24 4.55 11.36 3.17
C GLY A 24 3.67 11.51 1.93
N MET A 25 3.78 10.63 0.94
CA MET A 25 2.92 10.62 -0.23
C MET A 25 1.74 9.66 -0.04
N ARG A 26 0.53 10.12 -0.35
CA ARG A 26 -0.66 9.26 -0.37
C ARG A 26 -0.83 8.62 -1.73
N LYS A 27 -1.10 7.32 -1.76
CA LYS A 27 -1.34 6.57 -2.98
C LYS A 27 -2.44 5.54 -2.77
N GLU A 28 -3.29 5.37 -3.78
CA GLU A 28 -4.22 4.26 -3.83
C GLU A 28 -3.50 3.00 -4.33
N VAL A 29 -3.69 1.89 -3.63
CA VAL A 29 -3.12 0.59 -3.98
C VAL A 29 -4.15 -0.51 -3.88
N SER A 30 -4.00 -1.52 -4.74
CA SER A 30 -4.77 -2.75 -4.64
C SER A 30 -4.24 -3.64 -3.51
N LEU A 31 -5.17 -4.18 -2.74
CA LEU A 31 -4.95 -5.16 -1.67
C LEU A 31 -5.24 -6.60 -2.10
N ALA A 32 -5.52 -6.87 -3.39
CA ALA A 32 -5.95 -8.19 -3.88
C ALA A 32 -4.97 -9.36 -3.60
N LEU A 33 -3.75 -9.07 -3.14
CA LEU A 33 -2.71 -10.06 -2.81
C LEU A 33 -2.47 -10.22 -1.30
N VAL A 34 -3.25 -9.54 -0.46
CA VAL A 34 -3.05 -9.47 0.99
C VAL A 34 -4.40 -9.48 1.73
N GLU A 35 -4.51 -10.35 2.72
CA GLU A 35 -5.75 -10.55 3.49
C GLU A 35 -5.63 -10.03 4.93
N ASN A 36 -6.77 -9.87 5.62
CA ASN A 36 -6.84 -9.52 7.05
C ASN A 36 -6.10 -8.21 7.41
N ILE A 37 -6.22 -7.20 6.55
CA ILE A 37 -5.59 -5.91 6.71
C ILE A 37 -6.50 -4.92 7.44
N ALA A 38 -5.91 -4.04 8.26
CA ALA A 38 -6.60 -2.94 8.93
C ALA A 38 -5.85 -1.61 8.78
N VAL A 39 -6.56 -0.51 9.05
CA VAL A 39 -5.95 0.83 9.13
C VAL A 39 -4.87 0.84 10.21
N GLY A 40 -3.72 1.45 9.90
CA GLY A 40 -2.55 1.47 10.78
C GLY A 40 -1.54 0.36 10.51
N TYR A 41 -1.91 -0.68 9.75
CA TYR A 41 -0.97 -1.73 9.37
C TYR A 41 0.02 -1.21 8.32
N TYR A 42 1.19 -1.84 8.27
CA TYR A 42 2.20 -1.58 7.26
C TYR A 42 2.20 -2.70 6.23
N VAL A 43 2.25 -2.32 4.96
CA VAL A 43 2.36 -3.23 3.82
C VAL A 43 3.65 -2.96 3.07
N ILE A 44 4.20 -3.99 2.45
CA ILE A 44 5.33 -3.85 1.52
C ILE A 44 4.76 -3.63 0.13
N VAL A 45 5.04 -2.46 -0.44
CA VAL A 45 4.62 -2.14 -1.80
C VAL A 45 5.73 -2.55 -2.76
N HIS A 46 5.39 -3.44 -3.69
CA HIS A 46 6.27 -3.80 -4.80
C HIS A 46 6.02 -2.87 -5.99
N ALA A 47 6.70 -1.73 -6.02
CA ALA A 47 6.66 -0.84 -7.19
C ALA A 47 7.56 -1.42 -8.29
N ARG A 48 6.95 -1.97 -9.35
CA ARG A 48 7.67 -2.10 -10.63
C ARG A 48 7.69 -0.71 -11.27
N TYR A 49 8.87 -0.07 -11.22
CA TYR A 49 9.30 1.21 -11.83
C TYR A 49 8.26 2.14 -12.49
N ALA A 50 8.34 3.43 -12.16
CA ALA A 50 8.16 4.51 -13.14
C ALA A 50 9.36 5.48 -12.94
N LEU A 51 10.14 5.72 -14.01
CA LEU A 51 11.32 6.59 -14.03
C LEU A 51 10.95 8.05 -13.77
#